data_AF-A0A535XL46-F1
#
_entry.id   AF-A0A535XL46-F1
#
_cell.length_a   1.000
_cell.length_b   1.000
_cell.length_c   1.000
_cell.angle_alpha   90.00
_cell.angle_beta   90.00
_cell.angle_gamma   90.00
#
_symmetry.space_group_name_H-M   'P 1'
#
loop_
_entity.id
_entity.type
_entity.pdbx_description
1 polymer ?
#
loop_
_entity_poly.entity_id
_entity_poly.type
_entity_poly.pdbx_seq_one_letter_code
_entity_poly.pdbx_strand_id
1 'polypeptide(L)'
;MGKKISLRDALASDPTPLRAPPAWTNTELGTVNGVSVLHAGSGRLDGGWHCQTSDEFLLVLEGELIVEFDAGPLAAGPAEAIL
;
A
#
# COMPACT_ATOMS: atom_id res chain seq x y z
N MET A 1 25.35 0.07 9.20
CA MET A 1 24.93 0.88 8.02
C MET A 1 24.15 -0.05 7.10
N GLY A 2 22.82 0.14 7.00
CA GLY A 2 21.99 -0.68 6.11
C GLY A 2 22.19 -0.25 4.65
N LYS A 3 22.39 -1.21 3.75
CA LYS A 3 22.44 -0.95 2.30
C LYS A 3 21.03 -0.59 1.84
N LYS A 4 20.85 0.56 1.17
CA LYS A 4 19.59 0.88 0.49
C LYS A 4 19.36 -0.17 -0.60
N ILE A 5 18.21 -0.84 -0.55
CA ILE A 5 17.79 -1.80 -1.57
C ILE A 5 16.68 -1.18 -2.41
N SER A 6 16.66 -1.52 -3.70
CA SER A 6 15.52 -1.21 -4.57
C SER A 6 14.39 -2.14 -4.19
N LEU A 7 13.28 -1.59 -3.66
CA LEU A 7 12.11 -2.39 -3.29
C LEU A 7 11.53 -3.11 -4.50
N ARG A 8 11.51 -2.45 -5.67
CA ARG A 8 11.07 -3.06 -6.93
C ARG A 8 11.90 -4.30 -7.29
N ASP A 9 13.23 -4.20 -7.21
CA ASP A 9 14.10 -5.32 -7.57
C ASP A 9 13.99 -6.46 -6.56
N ALA A 10 13.84 -6.12 -5.27
CA ALA A 10 13.61 -7.10 -4.21
C ALA A 10 12.31 -7.88 -4.44
N LEU A 11 11.22 -7.19 -4.75
CA LEU A 11 9.91 -7.79 -5.04
C LEU A 11 9.93 -8.62 -6.34
N ALA A 12 10.62 -8.17 -7.38
CA ALA A 12 10.75 -8.90 -8.64
C ALA A 12 11.59 -10.17 -8.51
N SER A 13 12.54 -10.20 -7.57
CA SER A 13 13.38 -11.36 -7.27
C SER A 13 12.76 -12.37 -6.31
N ASP A 14 11.59 -12.04 -5.74
CA ASP A 14 10.92 -12.91 -4.78
C ASP A 14 10.40 -14.17 -5.48
N PRO A 15 10.80 -15.39 -5.05
CA PRO A 15 10.30 -16.64 -5.61
C PRO A 15 8.78 -16.83 -5.43
N THR A 16 8.18 -16.11 -4.47
CA THR A 16 6.74 -16.02 -4.29
C THR A 16 6.34 -14.54 -4.39
N PRO A 17 6.29 -13.97 -5.61
CA PRO A 17 6.03 -12.54 -5.76
C PRO A 17 4.76 -12.20 -5.00
N LEU A 18 4.82 -11.12 -4.21
CA LEU A 18 3.66 -10.53 -3.56
C LEU A 18 2.67 -10.15 -4.65
N ARG A 19 1.81 -11.10 -5.03
CA ARG A 19 0.80 -10.84 -6.04
C ARG A 19 -0.17 -9.85 -5.43
N ALA A 20 -0.39 -8.76 -6.15
CA ALA A 20 -1.52 -7.90 -5.87
C ALA A 20 -2.75 -8.80 -5.81
N PRO A 21 -3.54 -8.72 -4.73
CA PRO A 21 -4.78 -9.45 -4.68
C PRO A 21 -5.71 -8.97 -5.79
N PRO A 22 -6.79 -9.71 -6.10
CA PRO A 22 -7.79 -9.27 -7.07
C PRO A 22 -8.19 -7.82 -6.82
N ALA A 23 -8.56 -7.13 -7.90
CA ALA A 23 -9.01 -5.76 -7.79
C ALA A 23 -10.07 -5.64 -6.68
N TRP A 24 -10.09 -4.51 -5.97
CA TRP A 24 -11.07 -4.22 -4.92
C TRP A 24 -10.94 -5.08 -3.64
N THR A 25 -9.84 -5.80 -3.46
CA THR A 25 -9.58 -6.60 -2.26
C THR A 25 -8.23 -6.27 -1.65
N ASN A 26 -8.13 -6.44 -0.33
CA ASN A 26 -6.88 -6.42 0.40
C ASN A 26 -6.57 -7.84 0.89
N THR A 27 -5.29 -8.20 0.88
CA THR A 27 -4.80 -9.45 1.49
C THR A 27 -3.82 -9.10 2.60
N GLU A 28 -4.05 -9.62 3.80
CA GLU A 28 -3.08 -9.52 4.89
C GLU A 28 -1.84 -10.37 4.56
N LEU A 29 -0.68 -9.75 4.60
CA LEU A 29 0.61 -10.42 4.40
C LEU A 29 1.18 -10.95 5.72
N GLY A 30 0.80 -10.31 6.83
CA GLY A 30 1.15 -10.71 8.18
C GLY A 30 1.26 -9.51 9.13
N THR A 31 1.80 -9.77 10.31
CA THR A 31 2.04 -8.76 11.34
C THR A 31 3.54 -8.61 11.59
N VAL A 32 4.06 -7.37 11.53
CA VAL A 32 5.46 -7.04 11.79
C VAL A 32 5.52 -6.04 12.93
N ASN A 33 6.22 -6.39 14.02
CA ASN A 33 6.33 -5.54 15.22
C ASN A 33 4.98 -5.04 15.77
N GLY A 34 3.94 -5.88 15.66
CA GLY A 34 2.58 -5.51 16.10
C GLY A 34 1.77 -4.67 15.12
N VAL A 35 2.31 -4.38 13.94
CA VAL A 35 1.61 -3.66 12.85
C VAL A 35 1.15 -4.67 11.80
N SER A 36 -0.14 -4.63 11.45
CA SER A 36 -0.70 -5.41 10.34
C SER A 36 -0.23 -4.84 9.01
N VAL A 37 0.30 -5.69 8.14
CA VAL A 37 0.75 -5.34 6.80
C VAL A 37 -0.21 -5.92 5.79
N LEU A 38 -0.84 -5.06 5.01
CA LEU A 38 -1.80 -5.45 3.98
C LEU A 38 -1.25 -5.11 2.59
N HIS A 39 -1.55 -5.96 1.61
CA HIS A 39 -1.39 -5.66 0.20
C HIS A 39 -2.75 -5.33 -0.41
N ALA A 40 -2.88 -4.15 -0.99
CA ALA A 40 -4.10 -3.71 -1.65
C ALA A 40 -4.04 -4.00 -3.15
N GLY A 41 -5.13 -4.52 -3.70
CA GLY A 41 -5.33 -4.67 -5.13
C GLY A 41 -5.68 -3.33 -5.78
N SER A 42 -5.61 -3.28 -7.12
CA SER A 42 -6.02 -2.10 -7.88
C SER A 42 -7.53 -1.88 -7.85
N GLY A 43 -7.98 -0.67 -8.18
CA GLY A 43 -9.41 -0.35 -8.31
C GLY A 43 -9.74 0.97 -7.63
N ARG A 44 -11.01 1.37 -7.70
CA ARG A 44 -11.49 2.63 -7.14
C ARG A 44 -12.53 2.33 -6.07
N LEU A 45 -12.16 2.21 -4.81
CA LEU A 45 -13.14 1.96 -3.75
C LEU A 45 -14.22 3.06 -3.71
N ASP A 46 -15.39 2.74 -4.27
CA ASP A 46 -16.59 3.57 -4.18
C ASP A 46 -17.39 3.10 -2.97
N GLY A 47 -17.39 3.90 -1.90
CA GLY A 47 -17.95 3.51 -0.62
C GLY A 47 -18.08 4.67 0.37
N GLY A 48 -18.18 4.33 1.65
CA GLY A 48 -18.20 5.31 2.73
C GLY A 48 -16.80 5.74 3.16
N TRP A 49 -16.74 6.87 3.87
CA TRP A 49 -15.51 7.35 4.51
C TRP A 49 -15.03 6.36 5.58
N HIS A 50 -13.76 5.97 5.51
CA HIS A 50 -13.09 5.24 6.57
C HIS A 50 -12.62 6.22 7.63
N CYS A 51 -12.89 5.91 8.90
CA CYS A 51 -12.42 6.70 10.03
C CYS A 51 -11.69 5.75 10.98
N GLN A 52 -10.45 6.08 11.30
CA GLN A 52 -9.62 5.32 12.22
C GLN A 52 -8.95 6.24 13.24
N THR A 53 -8.50 5.64 14.34
CA THR A 53 -7.84 6.35 15.45
C THR A 53 -6.33 6.10 15.51
N SER A 54 -5.84 5.14 14.73
CA SER A 54 -4.42 4.86 14.52
C SER A 54 -3.92 5.51 13.24
N ASP A 55 -2.61 5.68 13.11
CA ASP A 55 -1.99 6.05 11.84
C ASP A 55 -2.01 4.87 10.87
N GLU A 56 -2.31 5.12 9.59
CA GLU A 56 -2.07 4.17 8.50
C GLU A 56 -0.97 4.72 7.60
N PHE A 57 -0.08 3.84 7.12
CA PHE A 57 0.97 4.20 6.18
C PHE A 57 0.73 3.48 4.86
N LEU A 58 0.58 4.25 3.79
CA LEU A 58 0.29 3.74 2.45
C LEU A 58 1.55 3.86 1.59
N LEU A 59 2.02 2.75 1.04
CA LEU A 59 3.15 2.70 0.11
C LEU A 59 2.69 2.18 -1.25
N VAL A 60 2.90 2.98 -2.30
CA VAL A 60 2.47 2.62 -3.65
C VAL A 60 3.57 1.80 -4.33
N LEU A 61 3.28 0.53 -4.62
CA LEU A 61 4.24 -0.34 -5.30
C LEU A 61 4.21 -0.14 -6.83
N GLU A 62 3.01 0.00 -7.38
CA GLU A 62 2.75 0.14 -8.81
C GLU A 62 1.51 1.00 -9.05
N GLY A 63 1.47 1.71 -10.18
CA GLY A 63 0.36 2.58 -10.56
C GLY A 63 0.33 3.90 -9.79
N GLU A 64 -0.86 4.51 -9.76
CA GLU A 64 -1.16 5.73 -9.03
C GLU A 64 -2.22 5.40 -7.96
N LEU A 65 -2.03 5.91 -6.75
CA LEU A 65 -3.02 5.89 -5.70
C LEU A 65 -3.55 7.31 -5.49
N ILE A 66 -4.86 7.45 -5.48
CA ILE A 66 -5.55 8.68 -5.09
C ILE A 66 -6.37 8.37 -3.83
N VAL A 67 -6.13 9.13 -2.77
CA VAL A 67 -6.88 9.03 -1.52
C VAL A 67 -7.59 10.35 -1.28
N GLU A 68 -8.91 10.27 -1.12
CA GLU A 68 -9.73 11.43 -0.76
C GLU A 68 -9.61 11.68 0.75
N PHE A 69 -9.36 12.93 1.14
CA PHE A 69 -9.41 13.41 2.52
C PHE A 69 -10.35 14.61 2.62
N ASP A 70 -10.76 14.97 3.85
CA ASP A 70 -11.58 16.17 4.09
C ASP A 70 -10.90 17.47 3.57
N ALA A 71 -9.56 17.51 3.59
CA ALA A 71 -8.78 18.64 3.09
C ALA A 71 -8.59 18.63 1.56
N GLY A 72 -9.03 17.58 0.87
CA GLY A 72 -8.85 17.35 -0.56
C GLY A 72 -8.04 16.07 -0.88
N PRO A 73 -7.99 15.67 -2.15
CA PRO A 73 -7.31 14.44 -2.55
C PRO A 73 -5.78 14.55 -2.46
N LEU A 74 -5.15 13.45 -2.08
CA LEU A 74 -3.71 13.23 -2.21
C LEU A 74 -3.44 12.14 -3.26
N ALA A 75 -2.45 12.39 -4.11
CA ALA A 75 -1.99 11.43 -5.11
C ALA A 75 -0.57 10.97 -4.78
N ALA A 76 -0.29 9.69 -4.96
CA ALA A 76 1.03 9.09 -4.81
C ALA A 76 1.32 8.11 -5.96
N GLY A 77 2.50 8.23 -6.55
CA GLY A 77 3.01 7.34 -7.58
C GLY A 77 3.93 6.23 -7.04
N PRO A 78 4.52 5.42 -7.92
CA PRO A 78 5.33 4.27 -7.50
C PRO A 78 6.52 4.68 -6.61
N ALA A 79 6.69 3.95 -5.50
CA ALA A 79 7.66 4.18 -4.43
C ALA A 79 7.44 5.46 -3.60
N GLU A 80 6.32 6.17 -3.80
CA GLU A 80 5.88 7.24 -2.92
C GLU A 80 4.97 6.70 -1.81
N ALA A 81 4.83 7.49 -0.74
CA ALA A 81 4.05 7.11 0.42
C ALA A 81 3.18 8.25 0.94
N ILE A 82 2.05 7.89 1.53
CA ILE A 82 1.12 8.77 2.25
C ILE A 82 1.10 8.32 3.71
N LEU A 83 1.19 9.29 4.62
CA LEU A 83 1.05 9.13 6.07
C LEU A 83 -0.16 9.95 6.55
#